data_AF-A0A2K1X3K1-F1
#
_entry.id   AF-A0A2K1X3K1-F1
#
_cell.length_a   1.000
_cell.length_b   1.000
_cell.length_c   1.000
_cell.angle_alpha   90.00
_cell.angle_beta   90.00
_cell.angle_gamma   90.00
#
_symmetry.space_group_name_H-M   'P 1'
#
loop_
_entity.id
_entity.type
_entity.pdbx_description
1 polymer ?
#
loop_
_entity_poly.entity_id
_entity_poly.type
_entity_poly.pdbx_seq_one_letter_code
_entity_poly.pdbx_strand_id
1 'polypeptide(L)'
;MGILLTLRFPRFSQGLAKDATICRISFGIAINIFSSHFGQLANIFLLTSKNLFHGALSLVNIVDFGVYQWWYTIGLRNNEDLYIEAFFLLFLFIISLLGELFGVSSLTLIGHLVHVSILGFRGNLYYIFFLISSHMYITNFEIEHNIKDILEAHIPLEAQHMYSLPAYAFITQEFTTQAALYTQHHYIIRFIMTRAFTNEVIFVIRDYNSETNENNVLARIWTRLFLGFHTLGLYVYNDAMLAFGTPKKKILIEPIFTQWIRFAHNKLHMGSMFLS
;
A
#
# COMPACT_ATOMS: atom_id res chain seq x y z
N MET A 1 52.53 8.20 -15.56
CA MET A 1 51.75 8.49 -14.34
C MET A 1 50.46 9.18 -14.76
N GLY A 2 49.42 8.42 -15.13
CA GLY A 2 48.17 8.97 -15.64
C GLY A 2 47.29 9.44 -14.49
N ILE A 3 47.00 10.74 -14.40
CA ILE A 3 46.04 11.29 -13.44
C ILE A 3 44.66 10.83 -13.92
N LEU A 4 44.12 9.80 -13.27
CA LEU A 4 42.75 9.36 -13.48
C LEU A 4 41.84 10.46 -12.92
N LEU A 5 41.29 11.31 -13.81
CA LEU A 5 40.30 12.34 -13.49
C LEU A 5 39.05 11.66 -12.91
N THR A 6 39.05 11.49 -11.58
CA THR A 6 37.87 11.00 -10.85
C THR A 6 36.80 12.08 -10.88
N LEU A 7 35.67 11.77 -11.51
CA LEU A 7 34.58 12.71 -11.64
C LEU A 7 33.82 12.83 -10.31
N ARG A 8 33.35 14.04 -9.98
CA ARG A 8 32.72 14.35 -8.68
C ARG A 8 31.43 13.57 -8.39
N PHE A 9 30.82 12.95 -9.41
CA PHE A 9 29.60 12.16 -9.29
C PHE A 9 29.78 10.76 -9.90
N PRO A 10 29.30 9.69 -9.25
CA PRO A 10 28.63 9.67 -7.93
C PRO A 10 29.60 9.72 -6.74
N ARG A 11 29.25 10.48 -5.68
CA ARG A 11 30.13 10.65 -4.49
C ARG A 11 30.25 9.40 -3.62
N PHE A 12 29.28 8.50 -3.69
CA PHE A 12 29.18 7.31 -2.83
C PHE A 12 29.87 6.07 -3.42
N SER A 13 30.29 6.10 -4.69
CA SER A 13 30.96 4.95 -5.33
C SER A 13 32.15 5.41 -6.16
N GLN A 14 33.35 5.15 -5.64
CA GLN A 14 34.60 5.46 -6.35
C GLN A 14 34.77 4.61 -7.62
N GLY A 15 34.25 3.38 -7.65
CA GLY A 15 34.29 2.53 -8.84
C GLY A 15 33.47 3.11 -9.98
N LEU A 16 32.28 3.62 -9.67
CA LEU A 16 31.39 4.25 -10.66
C LEU A 16 31.87 5.66 -11.04
N ALA A 17 32.48 6.40 -10.11
CA ALA A 17 33.06 7.72 -10.36
C ALA A 17 34.24 7.71 -11.36
N LYS A 18 34.84 6.54 -11.59
CA LYS A 18 35.93 6.32 -12.55
C LYS A 18 35.44 5.93 -13.95
N ASP A 19 34.16 5.61 -14.11
CA ASP A 19 33.56 5.27 -15.41
C ASP A 19 33.39 6.54 -16.27
N ALA A 20 33.98 6.52 -17.46
CA ALA A 20 33.95 7.64 -18.40
C ALA A 20 32.65 7.68 -19.25
N THR A 21 31.82 6.63 -19.22
CA THR A 21 30.62 6.53 -20.05
C THR A 21 29.39 7.20 -19.42
N ILE A 22 28.33 7.37 -20.21
CA ILE A 22 27.04 7.90 -19.73
C ILE A 22 26.32 6.94 -18.77
N CYS A 23 26.71 5.65 -18.75
CA CYS A 23 26.22 4.66 -17.81
C CYS A 23 26.46 5.09 -16.36
N ARG A 24 27.58 5.77 -16.08
CA ARG A 24 27.87 6.38 -14.77
C ARG A 24 26.70 7.21 -14.23
N ILE A 25 26.11 8.05 -15.08
CA ILE A 25 25.03 8.95 -14.68
C ILE A 25 23.77 8.14 -14.37
N SER A 26 23.40 7.22 -15.27
CA SER A 26 22.21 6.37 -15.12
C SER A 26 22.27 5.50 -13.87
N PHE A 27 23.39 4.79 -13.66
CA PHE A 27 23.61 3.99 -12.45
C PHE A 27 23.78 4.86 -11.20
N GLY A 28 24.42 6.03 -11.33
CA GLY A 28 24.58 6.96 -10.23
C GLY A 28 23.24 7.45 -9.71
N ILE A 29 22.28 7.76 -10.58
CA ILE A 29 20.92 8.15 -10.19
C ILE A 29 20.16 6.95 -9.61
N ALA A 30 20.27 5.77 -10.24
CA ALA A 30 19.56 4.57 -9.82
C ALA A 30 19.96 4.09 -8.41
N ILE A 31 21.24 4.24 -8.04
CA ILE A 31 21.78 3.77 -6.76
C ILE A 31 21.65 4.84 -5.65
N ASN A 32 21.63 6.13 -6.00
CA ASN A 32 21.58 7.24 -5.04
C ASN A 32 20.18 7.51 -4.44
N ILE A 33 19.23 6.61 -4.60
CA ILE A 33 17.91 6.76 -3.97
C ILE A 33 18.05 6.36 -2.50
N PHE A 34 18.76 7.18 -1.73
CA PHE A 34 18.71 7.14 -0.28
C PHE A 34 17.39 7.79 0.12
N SER A 35 16.40 6.96 0.39
CA SER A 35 15.10 7.42 0.86
C SER A 35 15.19 7.76 2.35
N SER A 36 15.37 9.04 2.69
CA SER A 36 15.14 9.45 4.08
C SER A 36 13.64 9.34 4.36
N HIS A 37 13.27 8.59 5.40
CA HIS A 37 11.86 8.43 5.81
C HIS A 37 11.22 9.80 6.12
N PHE A 38 12.00 10.73 6.66
CA PHE A 38 11.58 12.11 6.92
C PHE A 38 11.35 12.93 5.65
N GLY A 39 12.21 12.78 4.62
CA GLY A 39 12.00 13.44 3.32
C GLY A 39 10.77 12.89 2.59
N GLN A 40 10.50 11.59 2.70
CA GLN A 40 9.26 10.99 2.17
C GLN A 40 8.01 11.53 2.88
N LEU A 41 8.03 11.59 4.21
CA LEU A 41 6.94 12.14 5.01
C LEU A 41 6.68 13.62 4.67
N ALA A 42 7.74 14.41 4.54
CA ALA A 42 7.66 15.81 4.14
C ALA A 42 6.96 15.95 2.77
N ASN A 43 7.35 15.16 1.77
CA ASN A 43 6.72 15.19 0.45
C ASN A 43 5.22 14.86 0.51
N ILE A 44 4.79 13.92 1.37
CA ILE A 44 3.38 13.60 1.57
C ILE A 44 2.63 14.80 2.15
N PHE A 45 3.15 15.45 3.19
CA PHE A 45 2.54 16.64 3.76
C PHE A 45 2.43 17.79 2.76
N LEU A 46 3.48 18.01 1.97
CA LEU A 46 3.48 19.03 0.93
C LEU A 46 2.43 18.74 -0.15
N LEU A 47 2.33 17.48 -0.60
CA LEU A 47 1.36 17.07 -1.61
C LEU A 47 -0.08 17.24 -1.11
N THR A 48 -0.37 16.83 0.12
CA THR A 48 -1.71 16.98 0.72
C THR A 48 -2.05 18.46 0.95
N SER A 49 -1.11 19.27 1.43
CA SER A 49 -1.26 20.72 1.57
C SER A 49 -1.61 21.39 0.24
N LYS A 50 -0.89 21.02 -0.84
CA LYS A 50 -1.17 21.51 -2.20
C LYS A 50 -2.57 21.15 -2.66
N ASN A 51 -3.03 19.92 -2.41
CA ASN A 51 -4.37 19.48 -2.79
C ASN A 51 -5.46 20.30 -2.07
N LEU A 52 -5.30 20.55 -0.76
CA LEU A 52 -6.21 21.40 0.00
C LEU A 52 -6.23 22.84 -0.54
N PHE A 53 -5.06 23.41 -0.84
CA PHE A 53 -4.93 24.76 -1.38
C PHE A 53 -5.60 24.93 -2.75
N HIS A 54 -5.40 23.96 -3.65
CA HIS A 54 -6.06 23.95 -4.96
C HIS A 54 -7.57 23.74 -4.85
N GLY A 55 -8.03 22.92 -3.90
CA GLY A 55 -9.45 22.75 -3.59
C GLY A 55 -10.11 24.05 -3.14
N ALA A 56 -9.46 24.81 -2.25
CA ALA A 56 -9.96 26.10 -1.78
C ALA A 56 -10.05 27.16 -2.90
N LEU A 57 -9.13 27.11 -3.87
CA LEU A 57 -9.12 28.02 -5.02
C LEU A 57 -10.11 27.64 -6.13
N SER A 58 -10.82 26.51 -6.01
CA SER A 58 -11.69 25.97 -7.08
C SER A 58 -10.99 25.79 -8.44
N LEU A 59 -9.66 25.67 -8.45
CA LEU A 59 -8.82 25.56 -9.66
C LEU A 59 -8.68 24.12 -10.15
N VAL A 60 -9.59 23.22 -9.76
CA VAL A 60 -9.45 21.79 -10.02
C VAL A 60 -10.38 21.35 -11.16
N ASN A 61 -9.79 20.76 -12.20
CA ASN A 61 -10.54 19.97 -13.18
C ASN A 61 -11.25 18.82 -12.45
N ILE A 62 -12.41 18.37 -12.94
CA ILE A 62 -13.28 17.32 -12.34
C ILE A 62 -12.43 16.28 -11.59
N VAL A 63 -12.54 16.26 -10.26
CA VAL A 63 -11.67 15.47 -9.38
C VAL A 63 -12.21 14.06 -9.23
N ASP A 64 -11.66 13.12 -9.99
CA ASP A 64 -12.00 11.68 -9.90
C ASP A 64 -11.39 10.96 -8.67
N PHE A 65 -10.82 11.69 -7.70
CA PHE A 65 -10.07 11.12 -6.57
C PHE A 65 -10.84 11.05 -5.25
N GLY A 66 -12.13 11.42 -5.22
CA GLY A 66 -12.97 11.28 -4.02
C GLY A 66 -12.60 12.20 -2.85
N VAL A 67 -11.74 13.19 -3.11
CA VAL A 67 -11.16 14.06 -2.09
C VAL A 67 -12.22 14.94 -1.43
N TYR A 68 -13.19 15.44 -2.21
CA TYR A 68 -14.29 16.24 -1.68
C TYR A 68 -15.24 15.41 -0.80
N GLN A 69 -15.55 14.17 -1.20
CA GLN A 69 -16.37 13.24 -0.42
C GLN A 69 -15.69 12.92 0.91
N TRP A 70 -14.36 12.76 0.90
CA TRP A 70 -13.57 12.57 2.11
C TRP A 70 -13.60 13.82 3.01
N TRP A 71 -13.24 15.00 2.49
CA TRP A 71 -13.28 16.27 3.23
C TRP A 71 -14.65 16.58 3.80
N TYR A 72 -15.70 16.30 3.03
CA TYR A 72 -17.07 16.47 3.46
C TYR A 72 -17.42 15.52 4.62
N THR A 73 -16.93 14.29 4.59
CA THR A 73 -17.19 13.29 5.65
C THR A 73 -16.48 13.66 6.96
N ILE A 74 -15.26 14.21 6.89
CA ILE A 74 -14.51 14.63 8.08
C ILE A 74 -14.94 16.00 8.64
N GLY A 75 -15.80 16.73 7.93
CA GLY A 75 -16.46 17.94 8.44
C GLY A 75 -15.93 19.27 7.89
N LEU A 76 -15.05 19.26 6.88
CA LEU A 76 -14.61 20.49 6.21
C LEU A 76 -15.75 21.02 5.34
N ARG A 77 -16.11 22.30 5.49
CA ARG A 77 -17.28 22.89 4.83
C ARG A 77 -16.93 24.16 4.07
N ASN A 78 -15.99 24.94 4.57
CA ASN A 78 -15.64 26.25 4.02
C ASN A 78 -14.21 26.28 3.47
N ASN A 79 -13.95 27.23 2.57
CA ASN A 79 -12.59 27.46 2.06
C ASN A 79 -11.62 27.86 3.17
N GLU A 80 -12.10 28.55 4.20
CA GLU A 80 -11.31 28.90 5.39
C GLU A 80 -10.76 27.65 6.10
N ASP A 81 -11.59 26.61 6.27
CA ASP A 81 -11.18 25.34 6.86
C ASP A 81 -10.07 24.68 6.03
N LEU A 82 -10.23 24.68 4.70
CA LEU A 82 -9.24 24.12 3.77
C LEU A 82 -7.90 24.88 3.82
N TYR A 83 -7.94 26.21 3.94
CA TYR A 83 -6.73 27.01 4.08
C TYR A 83 -6.02 26.76 5.40
N ILE A 84 -6.75 26.72 6.52
CA ILE A 84 -6.17 26.46 7.84
C ILE A 84 -5.47 25.09 7.86
N GLU A 85 -6.12 24.04 7.35
CA GLU A 85 -5.54 22.71 7.25
C GLU A 85 -4.34 22.66 6.28
N ALA A 86 -4.39 23.39 5.15
CA ALA A 86 -3.28 23.47 4.21
C ALA A 86 -2.03 24.11 4.84
N PHE A 87 -2.20 25.20 5.58
CA PHE A 87 -1.10 25.87 6.29
C PHE A 87 -0.57 25.02 7.46
N PHE A 88 -1.44 24.30 8.15
CA PHE A 88 -1.04 23.36 9.19
C PHE A 88 -0.15 22.23 8.64
N LEU A 89 -0.53 21.64 7.50
CA LEU A 89 0.32 20.63 6.84
C LEU A 89 1.63 21.21 6.30
N LEU A 90 1.66 22.47 5.87
CA LEU A 90 2.89 23.15 5.48
C LEU A 90 3.82 23.37 6.67
N PHE A 91 3.27 23.65 7.86
CA PHE A 91 4.03 23.70 9.10
C PHE A 91 4.63 22.32 9.46
N LEU A 92 3.86 21.23 9.32
CA LEU A 92 4.37 19.86 9.51
C LEU A 92 5.43 19.47 8.49
N PHE A 93 5.32 19.93 7.25
CA PHE A 93 6.35 19.77 6.23
C PHE A 93 7.69 20.39 6.67
N ILE A 94 7.66 21.62 7.17
CA ILE A 94 8.85 22.32 7.68
C ILE A 94 9.45 21.56 8.87
N ILE A 95 8.61 21.10 9.81
CA ILE A 95 9.06 20.29 10.94
C ILE A 95 9.69 18.98 10.48
N SER A 96 9.12 18.29 9.49
CA SER A 96 9.67 17.03 8.98
C SER A 96 11.04 17.21 8.33
N LEU A 97 11.26 18.33 7.63
CA LEU A 97 12.58 18.69 7.09
C LEU A 97 13.58 19.06 8.19
N LEU A 98 13.14 19.75 9.24
CA LEU A 98 14.00 20.07 10.39
C LEU A 98 14.28 18.83 11.26
N GLY A 99 13.35 17.88 11.35
CA GLY A 99 13.54 16.61 12.06
C GLY A 99 14.69 15.79 11.48
N GLU A 100 14.90 15.87 10.16
CA GLU A 100 16.06 15.30 9.46
C GLU A 100 17.39 15.95 9.91
N LEU A 101 17.37 17.21 10.34
CA LEU A 101 18.54 17.94 10.84
C LEU A 101 18.90 17.57 12.29
N PHE A 102 17.90 17.24 13.12
CA PHE A 102 18.09 16.99 14.56
C PHE A 102 18.17 15.50 14.95
N GLY A 103 18.02 14.57 14.00
CA GLY A 103 18.25 13.13 14.24
C GLY A 103 17.29 12.49 15.26
N VAL A 104 16.17 13.14 15.56
CA VAL A 104 15.12 12.56 16.40
C VAL A 104 14.54 11.36 15.66
N SER A 105 14.41 10.21 16.33
CA SER A 105 13.95 8.98 15.69
C SER A 105 12.54 9.20 15.09
N SER A 106 12.37 8.81 13.82
CA SER A 106 11.10 8.93 13.07
C SER A 106 9.90 8.39 13.82
N LEU A 107 10.10 7.40 14.70
CA LEU A 107 9.08 6.75 15.47
C LEU A 107 8.48 7.63 16.58
N THR A 108 9.27 8.49 17.22
CA THR A 108 8.77 9.35 18.32
C THR A 108 7.98 10.55 17.79
N LEU A 109 8.41 11.14 16.67
CA LEU A 109 7.67 12.25 16.04
C LEU A 109 6.39 11.77 15.34
N ILE A 110 6.44 10.64 14.61
CA ILE A 110 5.24 10.07 13.98
C ILE A 110 4.26 9.59 15.06
N GLY A 111 4.73 8.94 16.12
CA GLY A 111 3.88 8.53 17.23
C GLY A 111 3.21 9.72 17.92
N HIS A 112 3.93 10.81 18.16
CA HIS A 112 3.37 12.01 18.77
C HIS A 112 2.41 12.76 17.84
N LEU A 113 2.75 12.90 16.55
CA LEU A 113 1.87 13.52 15.55
C LEU A 113 0.59 12.72 15.34
N VAL A 114 0.69 11.39 15.20
CA VAL A 114 -0.46 10.49 15.08
C VAL A 114 -1.33 10.58 16.35
N HIS A 115 -0.71 10.62 17.54
CA HIS A 115 -1.45 10.76 18.80
C HIS A 115 -2.16 12.12 18.93
N VAL A 116 -1.52 13.23 18.54
CA VAL A 116 -2.12 14.58 18.55
C VAL A 116 -3.21 14.71 17.48
N SER A 117 -3.04 14.12 16.30
CA SER A 117 -4.06 14.09 15.24
C SER A 117 -5.25 13.19 15.59
N ILE A 118 -5.05 12.09 16.33
CA ILE A 118 -6.12 11.21 16.81
C ILE A 118 -6.94 11.87 17.94
N LEU A 119 -6.31 12.71 18.77
CA LEU A 119 -7.01 13.46 19.82
C LEU A 119 -8.08 14.42 19.24
N GLY A 120 -7.93 14.83 17.96
CA GLY A 120 -8.93 15.60 17.23
C GLY A 120 -10.11 14.78 16.69
N PHE A 121 -9.97 13.46 16.55
CA PHE A 121 -11.05 12.57 16.14
C PHE A 121 -11.83 12.07 17.36
N ARG A 122 -13.12 12.41 17.44
CA ARG A 122 -14.05 12.02 18.51
C ARG A 122 -14.42 10.51 18.53
N GLY A 123 -13.48 9.62 18.20
CA GLY A 123 -13.66 8.17 18.14
C GLY A 123 -12.93 7.45 19.26
N ASN A 124 -13.55 7.35 20.45
CA ASN A 124 -12.94 6.78 21.66
C ASN A 124 -12.55 5.28 21.59
N LEU A 125 -13.01 4.51 20.59
CA LEU A 125 -12.78 3.05 20.55
C LEU A 125 -11.42 2.66 19.96
N TYR A 126 -10.95 3.35 18.92
CA TYR A 126 -9.67 3.04 18.25
C TYR A 126 -8.45 3.36 19.12
N TYR A 127 -8.60 4.36 19.99
CA TYR A 127 -7.59 4.76 20.98
C TYR A 127 -7.26 3.61 21.95
N ILE A 128 -8.29 2.88 22.42
CA ILE A 128 -8.12 1.77 23.36
C ILE A 128 -7.36 0.61 22.70
N PHE A 129 -7.69 0.27 21.45
CA PHE A 129 -6.97 -0.76 20.70
C PHE A 129 -5.50 -0.40 20.45
N PHE A 130 -5.21 0.87 20.16
CA PHE A 130 -3.83 1.31 19.94
C PHE A 130 -3.01 1.32 21.24
N LEU A 131 -3.60 1.70 22.37
CA LEU A 131 -2.95 1.59 23.68
C LEU A 131 -2.63 0.14 24.04
N ILE A 132 -3.60 -0.77 23.88
CA ILE A 132 -3.39 -2.20 24.12
C ILE A 132 -2.33 -2.76 23.17
N SER A 133 -2.34 -2.38 21.89
CA SER A 133 -1.34 -2.84 20.91
C SER A 133 0.06 -2.24 21.14
N SER A 134 0.16 -1.04 21.74
CA SER A 134 1.44 -0.38 22.06
C SER A 134 2.13 -1.01 23.27
N HIS A 135 1.34 -1.67 24.12
CA HIS A 135 1.78 -2.55 25.20
C HIS A 135 1.47 -3.98 24.78
N MET A 136 2.04 -4.43 23.65
CA MET A 136 1.92 -5.80 23.15
C MET A 136 3.27 -6.38 22.69
N TYR A 137 4.37 -5.63 22.82
CA TYR A 137 5.72 -6.02 22.39
C TYR A 137 6.75 -5.84 23.51
N ILE A 138 7.53 -6.89 23.78
CA ILE A 138 8.56 -6.89 24.83
C ILE A 138 9.41 -5.62 24.75
N THR A 139 9.36 -4.85 25.82
CA THR A 139 10.33 -3.81 26.17
C THR A 139 11.28 -4.37 27.25
N ASN A 140 12.21 -3.58 27.79
CA ASN A 140 13.16 -4.00 28.85
C ASN A 140 12.51 -4.50 30.17
N PHE A 141 11.19 -4.69 30.19
CA PHE A 141 10.36 -5.15 31.30
C PHE A 141 9.88 -6.61 31.15
N GLU A 142 10.28 -7.35 30.10
CA GLU A 142 10.15 -8.83 29.94
C GLU A 142 8.75 -9.50 30.06
N ILE A 143 7.63 -8.77 30.05
CA ILE A 143 6.27 -9.33 30.31
C ILE A 143 5.43 -9.57 29.03
N GLU A 144 6.01 -9.93 27.88
CA GLU A 144 5.22 -9.88 26.62
C GLU A 144 5.56 -10.87 25.49
N HIS A 145 4.87 -10.76 24.35
CA HIS A 145 5.01 -11.65 23.20
C HIS A 145 6.23 -11.31 22.33
N ASN A 146 6.94 -12.33 21.87
CA ASN A 146 8.07 -12.20 20.94
C ASN A 146 7.54 -11.95 19.51
N ILE A 147 8.03 -10.90 18.85
CA ILE A 147 7.63 -10.51 17.47
C ILE A 147 7.80 -11.66 16.47
N LYS A 148 8.75 -12.58 16.74
CA LYS A 148 8.98 -13.78 15.89
C LYS A 148 7.77 -14.72 15.85
N ASP A 149 6.93 -14.73 16.88
CA ASP A 149 5.78 -15.62 16.99
C ASP A 149 4.49 -15.01 16.40
N ILE A 150 4.48 -13.69 16.14
CA ILE A 150 3.30 -12.93 15.70
C ILE A 150 3.29 -12.67 14.17
N LEU A 151 4.44 -12.84 13.50
CA LEU A 151 4.65 -12.34 12.13
C LEU A 151 3.91 -13.10 11.02
N GLU A 152 3.15 -14.15 11.31
CA GLU A 152 2.58 -15.05 10.30
C GLU A 152 1.13 -14.73 9.86
N ALA A 153 0.53 -13.63 10.30
CA ALA A 153 -0.86 -13.34 9.94
C ALA A 153 -1.15 -11.84 9.75
N HIS A 154 -0.73 -11.24 8.63
CA HIS A 154 -1.33 -9.97 8.20
C HIS A 154 -1.36 -9.77 6.68
N ILE A 155 -2.55 -9.46 6.17
CA ILE A 155 -2.80 -9.03 4.78
C ILE A 155 -3.57 -7.71 4.85
N PRO A 156 -3.12 -6.63 4.17
CA PRO A 156 -3.87 -5.38 4.10
C PRO A 156 -5.02 -5.50 3.09
N LEU A 157 -6.24 -5.12 3.52
CA LEU A 157 -7.52 -5.37 2.83
C LEU A 157 -8.27 -4.06 2.48
N GLU A 158 -7.56 -2.99 2.17
CA GLU A 158 -8.17 -1.66 2.09
C GLU A 158 -9.00 -1.44 0.81
N ALA A 159 -8.50 -1.87 -0.36
CA ALA A 159 -9.17 -1.66 -1.64
C ALA A 159 -10.51 -2.39 -1.77
N GLN A 160 -10.60 -3.61 -1.23
CA GLN A 160 -11.82 -4.42 -1.28
C GLN A 160 -12.89 -3.87 -0.33
N HIS A 161 -12.47 -3.43 0.87
CA HIS A 161 -13.37 -2.82 1.84
C HIS A 161 -13.89 -1.47 1.39
N MET A 162 -13.06 -0.60 0.79
CA MET A 162 -13.52 0.72 0.36
C MET A 162 -14.59 0.65 -0.74
N TYR A 163 -14.53 -0.36 -1.62
CA TYR A 163 -15.55 -0.58 -2.65
C TYR A 163 -16.84 -1.22 -2.10
N SER A 164 -16.73 -2.16 -1.15
CA SER A 164 -17.86 -2.93 -0.63
C SER A 164 -18.54 -2.31 0.60
N LEU A 165 -17.80 -1.49 1.35
CA LEU A 165 -18.22 -0.77 2.56
C LEU A 165 -17.85 0.71 2.41
N PRO A 166 -18.64 1.48 1.64
CA PRO A 166 -18.34 2.88 1.34
C PRO A 166 -18.31 3.72 2.62
N ALA A 167 -17.14 4.27 2.95
CA ALA A 167 -16.91 5.05 4.17
C ALA A 167 -17.18 6.56 4.02
N TYR A 168 -17.23 7.07 2.77
CA TYR A 168 -17.40 8.50 2.48
C TYR A 168 -18.82 8.81 2.02
N ALA A 169 -19.35 9.95 2.47
CA ALA A 169 -20.66 10.41 2.06
C ALA A 169 -20.74 10.61 0.53
N PHE A 170 -21.85 10.17 -0.06
CA PHE A 170 -22.16 10.32 -1.49
C PHE A 170 -21.22 9.59 -2.49
N ILE A 171 -20.19 8.87 -2.03
CA ILE A 171 -19.25 8.18 -2.93
C ILE A 171 -19.91 7.08 -3.77
N THR A 172 -20.98 6.46 -3.26
CA THR A 172 -21.74 5.41 -3.97
C THR A 172 -22.55 5.92 -5.15
N GLN A 173 -22.75 7.23 -5.24
CA GLN A 173 -23.45 7.88 -6.35
C GLN A 173 -22.48 8.27 -7.48
N GLU A 174 -21.18 8.31 -7.18
CA GLU A 174 -20.11 8.75 -8.09
C GLU A 174 -19.30 7.55 -8.60
N PHE A 175 -19.80 6.89 -9.64
CA PHE A 175 -19.22 5.65 -10.16
C PHE A 175 -17.78 5.82 -10.68
N THR A 176 -17.46 6.95 -11.32
CA THR A 176 -16.12 7.23 -11.87
C THR A 176 -15.08 7.31 -10.76
N THR A 177 -15.41 8.02 -9.67
CA THR A 177 -14.55 8.15 -8.50
C THR A 177 -14.37 6.81 -7.78
N GLN A 178 -15.44 6.04 -7.62
CA GLN A 178 -15.36 4.72 -6.98
C GLN A 178 -14.51 3.73 -7.79
N ALA A 179 -14.65 3.73 -9.12
CA ALA A 179 -13.82 2.91 -10.00
C ALA A 179 -12.34 3.36 -9.99
N ALA A 180 -12.09 4.66 -10.10
CA ALA A 180 -10.74 5.23 -10.08
C ALA A 180 -10.00 4.89 -8.78
N LEU A 181 -10.65 5.08 -7.62
CA LEU A 181 -10.07 4.75 -6.32
C LEU A 181 -9.76 3.25 -6.18
N TYR A 182 -10.68 2.37 -6.59
CA TYR A 182 -10.46 0.92 -6.55
C TYR A 182 -9.26 0.52 -7.42
N THR A 183 -9.23 0.97 -8.67
CA THR A 183 -8.16 0.67 -9.62
C THR A 183 -6.81 1.23 -9.15
N GLN A 184 -6.78 2.47 -8.68
CA GLN A 184 -5.57 3.10 -8.14
C GLN A 184 -4.98 2.29 -6.99
N HIS A 185 -5.78 1.94 -5.98
CA HIS A 185 -5.29 1.16 -4.83
C HIS A 185 -4.83 -0.23 -5.26
N HIS A 186 -5.52 -0.87 -6.21
CA HIS A 186 -5.10 -2.16 -6.74
C HIS A 186 -3.75 -2.10 -7.48
N TYR A 187 -3.50 -1.02 -8.24
CA TYR A 187 -2.18 -0.80 -8.87
C TYR A 187 -1.09 -0.57 -7.82
N ILE A 188 -1.34 0.27 -6.81
CA ILE A 188 -0.38 0.53 -5.73
C ILE A 188 -0.04 -0.78 -5.00
N ILE A 189 -1.04 -1.58 -4.62
CA ILE A 189 -0.84 -2.89 -3.97
C ILE A 189 0.02 -3.79 -4.86
N ARG A 190 -0.24 -3.84 -6.18
CA ARG A 190 0.57 -4.65 -7.10
C ARG A 190 2.02 -4.19 -7.17
N PHE A 191 2.28 -2.88 -7.15
CA PHE A 191 3.64 -2.34 -7.10
C PHE A 191 4.34 -2.69 -5.77
N ILE A 192 3.64 -2.56 -4.64
CA ILE A 192 4.16 -2.91 -3.31
C ILE A 192 4.46 -4.42 -3.22
N MET A 193 3.57 -5.28 -3.70
CA MET A 193 3.81 -6.74 -3.74
C MET A 193 4.99 -7.09 -4.64
N THR A 194 5.10 -6.48 -5.82
CA THR A 194 6.25 -6.70 -6.71
C THR A 194 7.56 -6.27 -6.05
N ARG A 195 7.55 -5.15 -5.30
CA ARG A 195 8.70 -4.71 -4.50
C ARG A 195 9.01 -5.68 -3.36
N ALA A 196 8.00 -6.24 -2.69
CA ALA A 196 8.19 -7.24 -1.64
C ALA A 196 8.89 -8.49 -2.20
N PHE A 197 8.43 -9.03 -3.33
CA PHE A 197 9.10 -10.15 -4.01
C PHE A 197 10.51 -9.79 -4.49
N THR A 198 10.71 -8.58 -5.00
CA THR A 198 12.06 -8.13 -5.42
C THR A 198 13.00 -8.08 -4.21
N ASN A 199 12.53 -7.55 -3.09
CA ASN A 199 13.30 -7.51 -1.84
C ASN A 199 13.57 -8.92 -1.28
N GLU A 200 12.62 -9.84 -1.41
CA GLU A 200 12.77 -11.26 -1.04
C GLU A 200 13.88 -11.92 -1.87
N VAL A 201 13.91 -11.70 -3.19
CA VAL A 201 14.99 -12.21 -4.06
C VAL A 201 16.34 -11.58 -3.71
N ILE A 202 16.39 -10.28 -3.42
CA ILE A 202 17.63 -9.62 -2.98
C ILE A 202 18.12 -10.22 -1.66
N PHE A 203 17.22 -10.49 -0.72
CA PHE A 203 17.54 -11.16 0.54
C PHE A 203 18.11 -12.57 0.29
N VAL A 204 17.47 -13.37 -0.58
CA VAL A 204 17.95 -14.71 -0.94
C VAL A 204 19.35 -14.69 -1.57
N ILE A 205 19.69 -13.66 -2.36
CA ILE A 205 20.99 -13.58 -3.02
C ILE A 205 22.08 -13.02 -2.09
N ARG A 206 21.76 -11.98 -1.32
CA ARG A 206 22.75 -11.19 -0.59
C ARG A 206 22.91 -11.61 0.87
N ASP A 207 21.81 -11.96 1.52
CA ASP A 207 21.73 -12.06 2.98
C ASP A 207 21.35 -13.48 3.47
N TYR A 208 20.89 -14.36 2.58
CA TYR A 208 20.51 -15.73 2.93
C TYR A 208 21.72 -16.64 3.10
N ASN A 209 21.81 -17.25 4.28
CA ASN A 209 22.77 -18.30 4.59
C ASN A 209 22.07 -19.66 4.63
N SER A 210 22.50 -20.59 3.77
CA SER A 210 21.94 -21.93 3.66
C SER A 210 22.18 -22.79 4.90
N GLU A 211 23.34 -22.63 5.56
CA GLU A 211 23.74 -23.44 6.71
C GLU A 211 22.84 -23.20 7.93
N THR A 212 22.28 -22.00 8.05
CA THR A 212 21.40 -21.62 9.17
C THR A 212 19.91 -21.92 8.92
N ASN A 213 19.53 -22.34 7.71
CA ASN A 213 18.13 -22.47 7.27
C ASN A 213 17.80 -23.85 6.68
N GLU A 214 18.63 -24.86 6.94
CA GLU A 214 18.36 -26.23 6.50
C GLU A 214 17.08 -26.76 7.17
N ASN A 215 16.11 -27.21 6.35
CA ASN A 215 14.80 -27.80 6.72
C ASN A 215 13.60 -26.84 6.92
N ASN A 216 13.62 -25.61 6.40
CA ASN A 216 12.43 -24.73 6.43
C ASN A 216 11.48 -24.89 5.22
N VAL A 217 10.30 -24.27 5.31
CA VAL A 217 9.16 -24.43 4.38
C VAL A 217 9.37 -23.80 2.99
N LEU A 218 10.44 -23.02 2.79
CA LEU A 218 10.71 -22.26 1.54
C LEU A 218 11.03 -23.14 0.32
N ALA A 219 11.28 -24.44 0.51
CA ALA A 219 11.81 -25.32 -0.54
C ALA A 219 10.77 -25.93 -1.52
N ARG A 220 9.48 -25.58 -1.45
CA ARG A 220 8.43 -26.27 -2.24
C ARG A 220 7.54 -25.29 -3.02
N ILE A 221 7.90 -25.03 -4.29
CA ILE A 221 7.09 -24.19 -5.20
C ILE A 221 6.66 -25.02 -6.42
N TRP A 222 5.45 -25.60 -6.36
CA TRP A 222 4.81 -26.32 -7.48
C TRP A 222 3.41 -25.76 -7.84
N THR A 223 2.83 -24.92 -6.99
CA THR A 223 1.43 -24.47 -7.08
C THR A 223 1.16 -23.52 -8.26
N ARG A 224 2.15 -22.73 -8.71
CA ARG A 224 1.96 -21.71 -9.76
C ARG A 224 1.73 -22.30 -11.16
N LEU A 225 2.31 -23.46 -11.46
CA LEU A 225 2.15 -24.10 -12.78
C LEU A 225 0.75 -24.71 -12.94
N PHE A 226 0.24 -25.35 -11.88
CA PHE A 226 -1.06 -26.02 -11.89
C PHE A 226 -2.21 -25.03 -12.12
N LEU A 227 -2.24 -23.91 -11.41
CA LEU A 227 -3.33 -22.94 -11.51
C LEU A 227 -3.37 -22.23 -12.89
N GLY A 228 -2.20 -21.93 -13.46
CA GLY A 228 -2.08 -21.27 -14.76
C GLY A 228 -2.62 -22.11 -15.92
N PHE A 229 -2.23 -23.38 -16.01
CA PHE A 229 -2.67 -24.27 -17.11
C PHE A 229 -4.18 -24.55 -17.09
N HIS A 230 -4.77 -24.78 -15.91
CA HIS A 230 -6.20 -25.12 -15.81
C HIS A 230 -7.09 -23.89 -16.06
N THR A 231 -6.71 -22.72 -15.55
CA THR A 231 -7.47 -21.48 -15.77
C THR A 231 -7.44 -21.09 -17.24
N LEU A 232 -6.25 -21.02 -17.84
CA LEU A 232 -6.09 -20.66 -19.25
C LEU A 232 -6.75 -21.70 -20.19
N GLY A 233 -6.60 -22.99 -19.87
CA GLY A 233 -7.20 -24.08 -20.64
C GLY A 233 -8.73 -24.01 -20.69
N LEU A 234 -9.39 -23.68 -19.57
CA LEU A 234 -10.84 -23.48 -19.54
C LEU A 234 -11.29 -22.28 -20.39
N TYR A 235 -10.57 -21.17 -20.37
CA TYR A 235 -10.88 -20.01 -21.23
C TYR A 235 -10.75 -20.35 -22.71
N VAL A 236 -9.62 -20.94 -23.12
CA VAL A 236 -9.38 -21.34 -24.52
C VAL A 236 -10.41 -22.36 -25.00
N TYR A 237 -10.77 -23.33 -24.15
CA TYR A 237 -11.81 -24.32 -24.46
C TYR A 237 -13.17 -23.65 -24.66
N ASN A 238 -13.56 -22.74 -23.76
CA ASN A 238 -14.85 -22.04 -23.85
C ASN A 238 -14.93 -21.11 -25.06
N ASP A 239 -13.83 -20.46 -25.44
CA ASP A 239 -13.73 -19.65 -26.65
C ASP A 239 -13.81 -20.52 -27.92
N ALA A 240 -13.15 -21.69 -27.92
CA ALA A 240 -13.25 -22.64 -29.02
C ALA A 240 -14.70 -23.17 -29.18
N MET A 241 -15.37 -23.56 -28.09
CA MET A 241 -16.76 -24.01 -28.13
C MET A 241 -17.72 -22.92 -28.60
N LEU A 242 -17.44 -21.65 -28.27
CA LEU A 242 -18.17 -20.49 -28.80
C LEU A 242 -17.93 -20.32 -30.31
N ALA A 243 -16.67 -20.35 -30.75
CA ALA A 243 -16.29 -20.18 -32.16
C ALA A 243 -16.84 -21.30 -33.05
N PHE A 244 -16.94 -22.53 -32.54
CA PHE A 244 -17.57 -23.67 -33.24
C PHE A 244 -19.11 -23.65 -33.21
N GLY A 245 -19.74 -22.60 -32.68
CA GLY A 245 -21.20 -22.48 -32.63
C GLY A 245 -21.88 -23.49 -31.69
N THR A 246 -21.13 -24.08 -30.74
CA THR A 246 -21.65 -25.07 -29.78
C THR A 246 -21.57 -24.56 -28.33
N PRO A 247 -22.25 -23.44 -28.00
CA PRO A 247 -22.14 -22.81 -26.67
C PRO A 247 -22.61 -23.70 -25.52
N LYS A 248 -23.46 -24.70 -25.78
CA LYS A 248 -23.92 -25.68 -24.78
C LYS A 248 -22.80 -26.61 -24.27
N LYS A 249 -21.67 -26.70 -24.97
CA LYS A 249 -20.51 -27.51 -24.57
C LYS A 249 -19.53 -26.75 -23.69
N LYS A 250 -19.77 -25.46 -23.41
CA LYS A 250 -18.92 -24.68 -22.49
C LYS A 250 -18.91 -25.31 -21.10
N ILE A 251 -17.74 -25.34 -20.49
CA ILE A 251 -17.57 -25.75 -19.10
C ILE A 251 -17.76 -24.49 -18.25
N LEU A 252 -18.91 -24.41 -17.58
CA LEU A 252 -19.24 -23.35 -16.62
C LEU A 252 -19.15 -23.96 -15.23
N ILE A 253 -18.17 -23.50 -14.45
CA ILE A 253 -17.99 -23.93 -13.06
C ILE A 253 -18.67 -22.90 -12.17
N GLU A 254 -19.66 -23.34 -11.40
CA GLU A 254 -20.34 -22.47 -10.45
C GLU A 254 -19.46 -22.25 -9.20
N PRO A 255 -19.33 -21.00 -8.71
CA PRO A 255 -18.53 -20.71 -7.52
C PRO A 255 -19.33 -21.03 -6.23
N ILE A 256 -19.65 -22.31 -6.01
CA ILE A 256 -20.51 -22.79 -4.91
C ILE A 256 -20.00 -22.32 -3.54
N PHE A 257 -18.68 -22.29 -3.33
CA PHE A 257 -18.08 -21.81 -2.08
C PHE A 257 -18.28 -20.31 -1.86
N THR A 258 -18.14 -19.48 -2.89
CA THR A 258 -18.41 -18.03 -2.78
C THR A 258 -19.89 -17.76 -2.54
N GLN A 259 -20.77 -18.54 -3.18
CA GLN A 259 -22.20 -18.48 -2.93
C GLN A 259 -22.52 -18.86 -1.49
N TRP A 260 -21.94 -19.95 -0.98
CA TRP A 260 -22.08 -20.36 0.43
C TRP A 260 -21.63 -19.27 1.41
N ILE A 261 -20.48 -18.63 1.17
CA ILE A 261 -20.01 -17.50 2.00
C ILE A 261 -21.02 -16.33 1.95
N ARG A 262 -21.54 -16.00 0.77
CA ARG A 262 -22.56 -14.95 0.61
C ARG A 262 -23.86 -15.31 1.34
N PHE A 263 -24.29 -16.57 1.30
CA PHE A 263 -25.45 -17.06 2.03
C PHE A 263 -25.24 -17.02 3.55
N ALA A 264 -24.04 -17.35 4.04
CA ALA A 264 -23.71 -17.26 5.45
C ALA A 264 -23.80 -15.81 5.97
N HIS A 265 -23.49 -14.81 5.13
CA HIS A 265 -23.62 -13.39 5.48
C HIS A 265 -25.06 -12.85 5.36
N ASN A 266 -25.84 -13.34 4.40
CA ASN A 266 -27.24 -12.92 4.19
C ASN A 266 -28.23 -13.96 4.73
N LYS A 267 -28.73 -13.74 5.96
CA LYS A 267 -29.71 -14.61 6.66
C LYS A 267 -31.07 -14.87 5.95
N LEU A 268 -31.31 -14.39 4.73
CA LEU A 268 -32.66 -14.33 4.13
C LEU A 268 -32.99 -15.42 3.07
N HIS A 269 -32.09 -16.35 2.72
CA HIS A 269 -32.38 -17.39 1.72
C HIS A 269 -31.87 -18.79 2.13
N MET A 270 -32.22 -19.27 3.33
CA MET A 270 -31.92 -20.65 3.79
C MET A 270 -32.68 -21.75 3.02
N GLY A 271 -33.58 -21.42 2.09
CA GLY A 271 -34.52 -22.37 1.48
C GLY A 271 -34.07 -23.06 0.18
N SER A 272 -33.03 -22.59 -0.50
CA SER A 272 -32.75 -23.04 -1.89
C SER A 272 -31.46 -23.82 -2.10
N MET A 273 -30.68 -24.13 -1.05
CA MET A 273 -29.39 -24.81 -1.21
C MET A 273 -29.47 -26.35 -1.18
N PHE A 274 -30.63 -26.92 -0.83
CA PHE A 274 -30.81 -28.38 -0.70
C PHE A 274 -31.82 -29.00 -1.69
N LEU A 275 -32.30 -28.24 -2.68
CA LEU A 275 -33.28 -28.72 -3.66
C LEU A 275 -32.84 -28.34 -5.09
N SER A 276 -31.83 -29.05 -5.60
CA SER A 276 -31.69 -29.38 -7.03
C SER A 276 -30.96 -30.70 -7.18
#